data_AF-A0A954FGK5-F1
#
_entry.id   AF-A0A954FGK5-F1
#
_cell.length_a   1.000
_cell.length_b   1.000
_cell.length_c   1.000
_cell.angle_alpha   90.00
_cell.angle_beta   90.00
_cell.angle_gamma   90.00
#
_symmetry.space_group_name_H-M   'P 1'
#
loop_
_entity.id
_entity.type
_entity.pdbx_description
1 polymer ?
#
loop_
_entity_poly.entity_id
_entity_poly.type
_entity_poly.pdbx_seq_one_letter_code
_entity_poly.pdbx_strand_id
1 'polypeptide(L)'
;GKLLNEALQSQFSPQMVEILERLLWGFQQEDAQDRFISGRLVEWLENNNVAVRELAFNYINELTGRTVDYSAIATPTQRRATARRWFTHIEKHGSLLDPQEASPASPDKPALP
;
A
#
# COMPACT_ATOMS: atom_id res chain seq x y z
N GLY A 1 -18.82 -3.68 -6.33
CA GLY A 1 -20.04 -3.52 -7.15
C GLY A 1 -20.28 -4.77 -7.96
N LYS A 2 -21.52 -5.25 -8.09
CA LYS A 2 -21.85 -6.59 -8.63
C LYS A 2 -21.24 -6.88 -10.01
N LEU A 3 -21.32 -5.92 -10.94
CA LEU A 3 -20.78 -6.08 -12.30
C LEU A 3 -19.24 -6.17 -12.34
N LEU A 4 -18.55 -5.44 -11.47
CA LEU A 4 -17.08 -5.53 -11.37
C LEU A 4 -16.66 -6.90 -10.85
N ASN A 5 -17.34 -7.38 -9.81
CA ASN A 5 -17.07 -8.69 -9.19
C ASN A 5 -17.25 -9.83 -10.22
N GLU A 6 -18.38 -9.84 -10.93
CA GLU A 6 -18.67 -10.83 -11.99
C GLU A 6 -17.62 -10.78 -13.11
N ALA A 7 -17.22 -9.58 -13.55
CA ALA A 7 -16.19 -9.42 -14.56
C ALA A 7 -14.84 -9.97 -14.10
N LEU A 8 -14.41 -9.67 -12.86
CA LEU A 8 -13.15 -10.16 -12.31
C LEU A 8 -13.18 -11.70 -12.14
N GLN A 9 -14.28 -12.27 -11.65
CA GLN A 9 -14.44 -13.72 -11.48
C GLN A 9 -14.35 -14.49 -12.79
N SER A 10 -14.70 -13.88 -13.93
CA SER A 10 -14.58 -14.52 -15.24
C SER A 10 -13.13 -14.72 -15.72
N GLN A 11 -12.17 -13.96 -15.16
CA GLN A 11 -10.78 -13.92 -15.65
C GLN A 11 -9.75 -14.31 -14.60
N PHE A 12 -10.09 -14.21 -13.32
CA PHE A 12 -9.13 -14.36 -12.22
C PHE A 12 -9.57 -15.41 -11.21
N SER A 13 -8.60 -16.00 -10.51
CA SER A 13 -8.88 -16.88 -9.38
C SER A 13 -9.60 -16.13 -8.25
N PRO A 14 -10.39 -16.80 -7.40
CA PRO A 14 -11.10 -16.14 -6.30
C PRO A 14 -10.19 -15.27 -5.42
N GLN A 15 -8.98 -15.77 -5.11
CA GLN A 15 -7.98 -15.04 -4.33
C GLN A 15 -7.52 -13.76 -5.04
N MET A 16 -7.34 -13.79 -6.35
CA MET A 16 -6.94 -12.62 -7.14
C MET A 16 -8.09 -11.61 -7.26
N VAL A 17 -9.34 -12.09 -7.38
CA VAL A 17 -10.53 -11.23 -7.35
C VAL A 17 -10.58 -10.45 -6.04
N GLU A 18 -10.43 -11.09 -4.89
CA GLU A 18 -10.44 -10.42 -3.59
C GLU A 18 -9.36 -9.33 -3.46
N ILE A 19 -8.15 -9.59 -3.98
CA ILE A 19 -7.05 -8.62 -3.98
C ILE A 19 -7.39 -7.43 -4.90
N LEU A 20 -7.78 -7.71 -6.14
CA LEU A 20 -8.08 -6.67 -7.13
C LEU A 20 -9.29 -5.83 -6.72
N GLU A 21 -10.33 -6.44 -6.15
CA GLU A 21 -11.48 -5.69 -5.65
C GLU A 21 -11.08 -4.73 -4.54
N ARG A 22 -10.25 -5.17 -3.59
CA ARG A 22 -9.80 -4.27 -2.51
C ARG A 22 -8.92 -3.15 -3.05
N LEU A 23 -8.00 -3.45 -3.97
CA LEU A 23 -7.14 -2.45 -4.61
C LEU A 23 -7.93 -1.47 -5.47
N LEU A 24 -8.93 -1.93 -6.23
CA LEU A 24 -9.74 -1.06 -7.09
C LEU A 24 -10.75 -0.21 -6.32
N TRP A 25 -11.21 -0.69 -5.16
CA TRP A 25 -12.04 0.10 -4.24
C TRP A 25 -11.23 1.18 -3.52
N GLY A 26 -9.97 0.89 -3.24
CA GLY A 26 -9.01 1.80 -2.64
C GLY A 26 -9.00 1.81 -1.12
N PHE A 27 -8.14 2.68 -0.59
CA PHE A 27 -7.82 2.81 0.83
C PHE A 27 -7.84 4.27 1.25
N GLN A 28 -8.26 4.53 2.47
CA GLN A 28 -8.22 5.84 3.11
C GLN A 28 -7.08 5.92 4.12
N GLN A 29 -6.78 7.12 4.61
CA GLN A 29 -5.66 7.34 5.53
C GLN A 29 -5.81 6.52 6.84
N GLU A 30 -7.05 6.34 7.30
CA GLU A 30 -7.37 5.55 8.48
C GLU A 30 -7.07 4.05 8.27
N ASP A 31 -7.23 3.55 7.04
CA ASP A 31 -6.87 2.16 6.71
C ASP A 31 -5.36 1.92 6.90
N ALA A 32 -4.51 2.92 6.61
CA ALA A 32 -3.06 2.83 6.80
C ALA A 32 -2.60 2.93 8.27
N GLN A 33 -3.51 3.23 9.20
CA GLN A 33 -3.27 3.15 10.64
C GLN A 33 -3.63 1.77 11.20
N ASP A 34 -4.39 0.97 10.46
CA ASP A 34 -4.65 -0.41 10.83
C ASP A 34 -3.45 -1.29 10.47
N ARG A 35 -2.93 -2.02 11.46
CA ARG A 35 -1.77 -2.90 11.30
C ARG A 35 -2.00 -4.00 10.26
N PHE A 36 -3.20 -4.57 10.22
CA PHE A 36 -3.51 -5.69 9.34
C PHE A 36 -3.62 -5.22 7.89
N ILE A 37 -4.30 -4.11 7.62
CA ILE A 37 -4.39 -3.53 6.29
C ILE A 37 -3.01 -3.05 5.81
N SER A 38 -2.26 -2.39 6.68
CA SER A 38 -0.86 -1.98 6.44
C SER A 38 0.01 -3.16 6.01
N GLY A 39 -0.02 -4.25 6.77
CA GLY A 39 0.76 -5.45 6.46
C GLY A 39 0.34 -6.07 5.13
N ARG A 40 -0.96 -6.09 4.83
CA ARG A 40 -1.49 -6.65 3.58
C ARG A 40 -1.04 -5.85 2.34
N LEU A 41 -1.05 -4.52 2.41
CA LEU A 41 -0.52 -3.66 1.34
C LEU A 41 0.96 -3.95 1.06
N VAL A 42 1.76 -4.13 2.12
CA VAL A 42 3.19 -4.45 1.99
C VAL A 42 3.42 -5.85 1.45
N GLU A 43 2.63 -6.84 1.88
CA GLU A 43 2.67 -8.21 1.36
C GLU A 43 2.43 -8.26 -0.16
N TRP A 44 1.50 -7.45 -0.65
CA TRP A 44 1.18 -7.39 -2.08
C TRP A 44 2.31 -6.87 -2.96
N LEU A 45 3.35 -6.22 -2.40
CA LEU A 45 4.56 -5.85 -3.15
C LEU A 45 5.35 -7.07 -3.64
N GLU A 46 5.12 -8.25 -3.06
CA GLU A 46 5.72 -9.51 -3.47
C GLU A 46 4.78 -10.38 -4.33
N ASN A 47 3.56 -9.93 -4.62
CA ASN A 47 2.60 -10.67 -5.45
C ASN A 47 3.18 -10.99 -6.84
N ASN A 48 2.73 -12.09 -7.48
CA ASN A 48 3.19 -12.47 -8.81
C ASN A 48 2.65 -11.58 -9.94
N ASN A 49 1.49 -10.93 -9.74
CA ASN A 49 0.88 -10.03 -10.71
C ASN A 49 1.45 -8.60 -10.59
N VAL A 50 1.90 -8.02 -11.71
CA VAL A 50 2.49 -6.67 -11.73
C VAL A 50 1.49 -5.58 -11.36
N ALA A 51 0.23 -5.69 -11.77
CA ALA A 51 -0.79 -4.69 -11.47
C ALA A 51 -1.08 -4.61 -9.96
N VAL A 52 -1.09 -5.77 -9.28
CA VAL A 52 -1.24 -5.84 -7.82
C VAL A 52 -0.10 -5.11 -7.12
N ARG A 53 1.13 -5.33 -7.60
CA ARG A 53 2.33 -4.69 -7.04
C ARG A 53 2.34 -3.18 -7.24
N GLU A 54 1.99 -2.72 -8.44
CA GLU A 54 1.93 -1.28 -8.75
C GLU A 54 0.84 -0.58 -7.93
N LEU A 55 -0.37 -1.12 -7.91
CA LEU A 55 -1.48 -0.53 -7.16
C LEU A 55 -1.19 -0.51 -5.65
N ALA A 56 -0.68 -1.60 -5.09
CA ALA A 56 -0.30 -1.65 -3.67
C ALA A 56 0.77 -0.60 -3.33
N PHE A 57 1.79 -0.45 -4.18
CA PHE A 57 2.84 0.53 -3.95
C PHE A 57 2.35 1.97 -4.11
N ASN A 58 1.49 2.24 -5.08
CA ASN A 58 0.86 3.55 -5.25
C ASN A 58 0.09 3.94 -3.99
N TYR A 59 -0.72 3.04 -3.43
CA TYR A 59 -1.41 3.30 -2.17
C TYR A 59 -0.44 3.55 -1.00
N ILE A 60 0.62 2.75 -0.86
CA ILE A 60 1.61 3.00 0.19
C ILE A 60 2.21 4.41 0.06
N ASN A 61 2.56 4.85 -1.15
CA ASN A 61 3.09 6.19 -1.38
C ASN A 61 2.05 7.29 -1.11
N GLU A 62 0.83 7.15 -1.62
CA GLU A 62 -0.25 8.12 -1.42
C GLU A 62 -0.63 8.26 0.04
N LEU A 63 -0.75 7.14 0.77
CA LEU A 63 -1.15 7.12 2.17
C LEU A 63 -0.05 7.67 3.07
N THR A 64 1.22 7.35 2.80
CA THR A 64 2.34 7.73 3.67
C THR A 64 3.02 9.03 3.29
N GLY A 65 2.83 9.52 2.06
CA GLY A 65 3.59 10.64 1.50
C GLY A 65 5.10 10.38 1.36
N ARG A 66 5.56 9.14 1.57
CA ARG A 66 6.99 8.80 1.54
C ARG A 66 7.41 8.47 0.13
N THR A 67 8.48 9.13 -0.34
CA THR A 67 9.11 8.80 -1.62
C THR A 67 10.11 7.66 -1.42
N VAL A 68 9.68 6.43 -1.69
CA VAL A 68 10.56 5.24 -1.67
C VAL A 68 10.78 4.76 -3.11
N ASP A 69 12.02 4.40 -3.44
CA ASP A 69 12.30 3.77 -4.73
C ASP A 69 11.81 2.32 -4.72
N TYR A 70 10.80 2.05 -5.54
CA TYR A 70 10.28 0.72 -5.81
C TYR A 70 9.90 0.60 -7.29
N SER A 71 10.12 -0.57 -7.86
CA SER A 71 9.67 -0.91 -9.20
C SER A 71 8.95 -2.25 -9.17
N ALA A 72 7.71 -2.27 -9.67
CA ALA A 72 6.90 -3.47 -9.72
C ALA A 72 7.46 -4.52 -10.70
N ILE A 73 8.28 -4.12 -11.68
CA ILE A 73 8.92 -5.03 -12.63
C ILE A 73 10.34 -5.45 -12.20
N ALA A 74 10.83 -4.94 -11.05
CA ALA A 74 12.11 -5.35 -10.49
C ALA A 74 12.15 -6.84 -10.15
N THR A 75 13.36 -7.39 -9.96
CA THR A 75 13.54 -8.80 -9.59
C THR A 75 12.85 -9.13 -8.26
N PRO A 76 12.41 -10.39 -8.03
CA PRO A 76 11.77 -10.78 -6.76
C PRO A 76 12.59 -10.41 -5.52
N THR A 77 13.92 -10.56 -5.59
CA THR A 77 14.84 -10.19 -4.50
C THR A 77 14.78 -8.70 -4.17
N GLN A 78 14.77 -7.83 -5.19
CA GLN A 78 14.68 -6.38 -4.98
C GLN A 78 13.34 -5.99 -4.36
N ARG A 79 12.23 -6.58 -4.83
CA ARG A 79 10.89 -6.30 -4.29
C ARG A 79 10.77 -6.73 -2.83
N ARG A 80 11.28 -7.92 -2.49
CA ARG A 80 11.34 -8.44 -1.11
C ARG A 80 12.17 -7.54 -0.21
N ALA A 81 13.30 -7.02 -0.70
CA ALA A 81 14.10 -6.08 0.09
C ALA A 81 13.32 -4.81 0.45
N THR A 82 12.52 -4.28 -0.48
CA THR A 82 11.63 -3.14 -0.18
C THR A 82 10.49 -3.51 0.75
N ALA A 83 9.80 -4.63 0.53
CA ALA A 83 8.75 -5.12 1.41
C ALA A 83 9.26 -5.31 2.85
N ARG A 84 10.46 -5.89 3.01
CA ARG A 84 11.10 -6.07 4.32
C ARG A 84 11.35 -4.75 5.06
N ARG A 85 11.78 -3.70 4.36
CA ARG A 85 11.96 -2.36 4.97
C ARG A 85 10.64 -1.83 5.52
N TRP A 86 9.55 -2.01 4.79
CA TRP A 86 8.21 -1.62 5.24
C TRP A 86 7.69 -2.49 6.39
N PHE A 87 7.94 -3.80 6.38
CA PHE A 87 7.60 -4.66 7.52
C PHE A 87 8.35 -4.25 8.78
N THR A 88 9.65 -3.94 8.69
CA THR A 88 10.41 -3.40 9.83
C THR A 88 9.85 -2.08 10.33
N HIS A 89 9.37 -1.20 9.43
CA HIS A 89 8.66 0.02 9.82
C HIS A 89 7.36 -0.29 10.59
N ILE A 90 6.51 -1.18 10.06
CA ILE A 90 5.25 -1.60 10.71
C ILE A 90 5.51 -2.29 12.05
N GLU A 91 6.55 -3.11 12.17
CA GLU A 91 6.93 -3.75 13.43
C GLU A 91 7.28 -2.72 14.51
N LYS A 92 7.94 -1.63 14.13
CA LYS A 92 8.36 -0.56 15.03
C LYS A 92 7.23 0.42 15.37
N HIS A 93 6.41 0.78 14.39
CA HIS A 93 5.41 1.85 14.50
C HIS A 93 3.96 1.35 14.62
N GLY A 94 3.75 0.04 14.51
CA GLY A 94 2.43 -0.60 14.56
C GLY A 94 1.75 -0.71 13.19
N SER A 95 1.92 0.27 12.30
CA SER A 95 1.22 0.39 11.01
C SER A 95 2.05 1.21 10.01
N LEU A 96 1.54 1.42 8.79
CA LEU A 96 2.20 2.28 7.79
C LEU A 96 2.22 3.75 8.23
N LEU A 97 1.10 4.22 8.80
CA LEU A 97 0.97 5.53 9.43
C LEU A 97 0.85 5.37 10.93
N ASP A 98 1.66 6.10 11.68
CA ASP A 98 1.49 6.22 13.12
C ASP A 98 0.20 7.03 13.40
N PRO A 99 -0.73 6.55 14.25
CA PRO A 99 -1.91 7.31 14.64
C PRO A 99 -1.61 8.72 15.17
N GLN A 100 -0.40 8.97 15.71
CA GLN A 100 0.03 10.30 16.15
C GLN A 100 0.60 11.18 15.03
N GLU A 101 1.12 10.62 13.94
CA GLU A 101 1.63 11.36 12.77
C GLU A 101 0.51 11.79 11.80
N ALA A 102 -0.72 11.30 11.97
CA ALA A 102 -1.86 11.65 11.13
C ALA A 102 -2.44 13.07 11.38
N SER A 103 -1.81 13.88 12.24
CA SER A 103 -2.12 15.31 12.32
C SER A 103 -1.52 16.01 11.11
N PRO A 104 -2.29 16.84 10.37
CA PRO A 104 -1.84 17.35 9.08
C PRO A 104 -0.56 18.15 9.30
N ALA A 105 0.46 17.84 8.48
CA ALA A 105 1.62 18.68 8.32
C ALA A 105 1.17 20.14 8.27
N SER A 106 1.51 20.89 9.32
CA SER A 106 1.22 22.32 9.37
C SER A 106 1.90 22.98 8.17
N PRO A 107 1.20 23.85 7.42
CA PRO A 107 1.81 24.54 6.30
C PRO A 107 2.93 25.45 6.82
N ASP A 108 4.02 25.49 6.04
CA ASP A 108 5.23 26.30 6.20
C ASP A 108 5.10 27.47 7.19
N LYS A 109 5.93 27.43 8.24
CA LYS A 109 6.22 28.63 9.02
C LYS A 109 7.09 29.53 8.15
N PRO A 110 6.68 30.78 7.81
CA PRO A 110 7.54 31.68 7.07
C PRO A 110 8.76 32.00 7.93
N ALA A 111 9.95 31.80 7.37
CA ALA A 111 11.16 32.39 7.92
C ALA A 111 10.99 33.92 7.87
N LEU A 112 10.86 34.54 9.04
CA LEU A 112 10.90 35.99 9.20
C LEU A 112 12.37 36.44 9.29
N PRO A 113 12.67 37.66 8.81
CA PRO A 113 14.00 38.10 8.38
C PRO A 113 15.02 38.30 9.50
#